data_AF-A0A3D3H8T6-F1
#
_entry.id   AF-A0A3D3H8T6-F1
#
_cell.length_a   1.000
_cell.length_b   1.000
_cell.length_c   1.000
_cell.angle_alpha   90.00
_cell.angle_beta   90.00
_cell.angle_gamma   90.00
#
_symmetry.space_group_name_H-M   'P 1'
#
loop_
_entity.id
_entity.type
_entity.pdbx_description
1 polymer ?
#
loop_
_entity_poly.entity_id
_entity_poly.type
_entity_poly.pdbx_seq_one_letter_code
_entity_poly.pdbx_strand_id
1 'polypeptide(L)'
;MEEAITAEKINVENVVRDILATIEREREREIIARRFGLFDRRETLEQIGELLGITRERVRQLEKAVITRLKAAGEELPHIKDVQAILNQHLSDMGHVARTEHITPKLAPSNSKLDQSRVAFLAHLSPQIAVVEDNDHFYHAIGLAAKHSEQAIREHVGKVIEAITKIGQPSSIKEIAAASDNQDEKHVQALATVSKNVANLHGRWGLTKWPMVNPKNIRDKIYVILHDAKKPMHFSEIAEAIKQSDFKRKDVTTQAIHNELIKDNRFVLIGRGIYALKEWGYKRGTVADVIAEVLKKEGGSLHRDEIVRRVLKSRQVKETTILLNLQGKPQFKRVAKATYGLSE
;
A
#
# COMPACT_ATOMS: atom_id res chain seq x y z
N MET A 1 0.39 -28.16 -22.42
CA MET A 1 1.78 -27.68 -22.26
C MET A 1 2.01 -26.71 -23.39
N GLU A 2 1.71 -25.44 -23.16
CA GLU A 2 2.05 -24.36 -24.08
C GLU A 2 3.38 -23.81 -23.59
N GLU A 3 4.44 -24.05 -24.36
CA GLU A 3 5.76 -23.52 -24.13
C GLU A 3 5.71 -22.00 -24.30
N ALA A 4 5.59 -21.30 -23.18
CA ALA A 4 5.81 -19.87 -23.12
C ALA A 4 7.26 -19.61 -23.52
N ILE A 5 7.43 -18.94 -24.66
CA ILE A 5 8.70 -18.41 -25.15
C ILE A 5 9.30 -17.55 -24.03
N THR A 6 10.24 -18.11 -23.27
CA THR A 6 11.06 -17.38 -22.31
C THR A 6 11.93 -16.43 -23.11
N ALA A 7 11.57 -15.15 -23.16
CA ALA A 7 12.49 -14.09 -23.54
C ALA A 7 13.77 -14.27 -22.72
N GLU A 8 14.91 -14.47 -23.39
CA GLU A 8 16.22 -14.54 -22.73
C GLU A 8 16.37 -13.31 -21.85
N LYS A 9 16.47 -13.52 -20.53
CA LYS A 9 16.73 -12.41 -19.60
C LYS A 9 18.08 -11.82 -19.97
N ILE A 10 18.08 -10.59 -20.49
CA ILE A 10 19.31 -9.87 -20.82
C ILE A 10 20.15 -9.73 -19.55
N ASN A 11 21.45 -10.00 -19.65
CA ASN A 11 22.36 -9.71 -18.56
C ASN A 11 22.59 -8.19 -18.48
N VAL A 12 21.72 -7.51 -17.73
CA VAL A 12 21.75 -6.05 -17.54
C VAL A 12 23.08 -5.53 -17.01
N GLU A 13 23.85 -6.35 -16.27
CA GLU A 13 25.19 -5.98 -15.81
C GLU A 13 26.18 -5.91 -16.97
N ASN A 14 26.19 -6.92 -17.84
CA ASN A 14 27.07 -6.94 -19.00
C ASN A 14 26.74 -5.81 -19.98
N VAL A 15 25.46 -5.56 -20.25
CA VAL A 15 25.05 -4.43 -21.10
C VAL A 15 25.55 -3.10 -20.54
N VAL A 16 25.40 -2.89 -19.23
CA VAL A 16 25.92 -1.68 -18.58
C VAL A 16 27.45 -1.59 -18.68
N ARG A 17 28.18 -2.70 -18.51
CA ARG A 17 29.65 -2.72 -18.70
C ARG A 17 30.05 -2.34 -20.11
N ASP A 18 29.38 -2.88 -21.12
CA ASP A 18 29.68 -2.60 -22.52
C ASP A 18 29.41 -1.13 -22.86
N ILE A 19 28.31 -0.55 -22.35
CA ILE A 19 28.01 0.88 -22.50
C ILE A 19 29.07 1.74 -21.79
N LEU A 20 29.48 1.37 -20.58
CA LEU A 20 30.51 2.11 -19.86
C LEU A 20 31.88 2.05 -20.55
N ALA A 21 32.18 0.96 -21.26
CA ALA A 21 33.41 0.81 -22.03
C ALA A 21 33.51 1.80 -23.21
N THR A 22 32.37 2.29 -23.73
CA THR A 22 32.37 3.33 -24.79
C THR A 22 32.80 4.72 -24.28
N ILE A 23 32.80 4.92 -22.96
CA ILE A 23 33.28 6.16 -22.36
C ILE A 23 34.81 6.13 -22.35
N GLU A 24 35.46 6.93 -23.19
CA GLU A 24 36.92 6.97 -23.35
C GLU A 24 37.67 7.33 -22.07
N ARG A 25 37.11 8.28 -21.29
CA ARG A 25 37.76 8.81 -20.09
C ARG A 25 37.37 7.99 -18.87
N GLU A 26 38.35 7.34 -18.27
CA GLU A 26 38.17 6.51 -17.06
C GLU A 26 37.50 7.27 -15.91
N ARG A 27 37.89 8.53 -15.68
CA ARG A 27 37.27 9.37 -14.64
C ARG A 27 35.79 9.66 -14.91
N GLU A 28 35.41 9.88 -16.17
CA GLU A 28 34.00 10.07 -16.55
C GLU A 28 33.21 8.78 -16.34
N ARG A 29 33.80 7.63 -16.71
CA ARG A 29 33.23 6.30 -16.51
C ARG A 29 32.98 6.01 -15.02
N GLU A 30 33.95 6.31 -14.17
CA GLU A 30 33.82 6.09 -12.72
C GLU A 30 32.74 6.98 -12.11
N ILE A 31 32.67 8.26 -12.50
CA ILE A 31 31.61 9.18 -12.06
C ILE A 31 30.23 8.62 -12.40
N ILE A 32 30.01 8.16 -13.63
CA ILE A 32 28.71 7.59 -14.05
C ILE A 32 28.40 6.30 -13.30
N ALA A 33 29.37 5.38 -13.20
CA ALA A 33 29.19 4.10 -12.49
C ALA A 33 28.73 4.29 -11.04
N ARG A 34 29.36 5.22 -10.32
CA ARG A 34 29.03 5.55 -8.92
C ARG A 34 27.73 6.33 -8.79
N ARG A 35 27.52 7.32 -9.67
CA ARG A 35 26.36 8.23 -9.61
C ARG A 35 25.03 7.55 -9.91
N PHE A 36 25.05 6.53 -10.76
CA PHE A 36 23.88 5.72 -11.09
C PHE A 36 23.82 4.43 -10.28
N GLY A 37 24.85 4.12 -9.46
CA GLY A 37 24.87 2.92 -8.62
C GLY A 37 24.84 1.64 -9.45
N LEU A 38 25.75 1.53 -10.43
CA LEU A 38 25.74 0.46 -11.45
C LEU A 38 26.46 -0.82 -10.99
N PHE A 39 27.37 -0.69 -10.04
CA PHE A 39 28.11 -1.81 -9.43
C PHE A 39 28.03 -1.84 -7.89
N ASP A 40 27.62 -0.73 -7.29
CA ASP A 40 27.43 -0.60 -5.84
C ASP A 40 26.29 0.42 -5.59
N ARG A 41 26.09 0.82 -4.34
CA ARG A 41 25.12 1.84 -3.94
C ARG A 41 25.34 3.16 -4.68
N ARG A 42 24.23 3.84 -4.97
CA ARG A 42 24.23 5.19 -5.55
C ARG A 42 24.91 6.18 -4.61
N GLU A 43 25.85 6.96 -5.14
CA GLU A 43 26.57 8.00 -4.40
C GLU A 43 26.08 9.42 -4.76
N THR A 44 26.20 10.35 -3.81
CA THR A 44 25.89 11.77 -4.04
C THR A 44 27.01 12.46 -4.83
N LEU A 45 26.69 13.59 -5.46
CA LEU A 45 27.69 14.42 -6.15
C LEU A 45 28.82 14.90 -5.22
N GLU A 46 28.50 15.08 -3.94
CA GLU A 46 29.47 15.49 -2.90
C GLU A 46 30.41 14.34 -2.57
N GLN A 47 29.87 13.15 -2.31
CA GLN A 47 30.67 11.94 -2.02
C GLN A 47 31.64 11.61 -3.17
N ILE A 48 31.15 11.68 -4.41
CA ILE A 48 31.98 11.44 -5.61
C ILE A 48 33.03 12.55 -5.76
N GLY A 49 32.67 13.80 -5.45
CA GLY A 49 33.58 14.94 -5.52
C GLY A 49 34.74 14.81 -4.53
N GLU A 50 34.45 14.48 -3.28
CA GLU A 50 35.44 14.23 -2.24
C GLU A 50 36.38 13.09 -2.62
N LEU A 51 35.84 11.95 -3.08
CA LEU A 51 36.62 10.79 -3.47
C LEU A 51 37.57 11.09 -4.65
N LEU A 52 37.10 11.87 -5.63
CA LEU A 52 37.87 12.20 -6.83
C LEU A 52 38.64 13.51 -6.73
N GLY A 53 38.66 14.17 -5.56
CA GLY A 53 39.35 15.45 -5.35
C GLY A 53 38.84 16.60 -6.24
N ILE A 54 37.55 16.65 -6.55
CA ILE A 54 36.92 17.73 -7.32
C ILE A 54 35.67 18.28 -6.65
N THR A 55 35.30 19.50 -7.04
CA THR A 55 34.08 20.12 -6.53
C THR A 55 32.84 19.37 -6.99
N ARG A 56 31.79 19.38 -6.16
CA ARG A 56 30.45 18.87 -6.48
C ARG A 56 29.94 19.36 -7.83
N GLU A 57 30.13 20.65 -8.11
CA GLU A 57 29.70 21.27 -9.38
C GLU A 57 30.45 20.69 -10.57
N ARG A 58 31.76 20.41 -10.42
CA ARG A 58 32.52 19.78 -11.48
C ARG A 58 32.04 18.36 -11.77
N VAL A 59 31.70 17.57 -10.75
CA VAL A 59 31.09 16.23 -10.91
C VAL A 59 29.78 16.34 -11.70
N ARG A 60 28.90 17.28 -11.32
CA ARG A 60 27.61 17.51 -12.00
C ARG A 60 27.78 17.86 -13.48
N GLN A 61 28.76 18.70 -13.80
CA GLN A 61 29.07 19.07 -15.18
C GLN A 61 29.54 17.87 -16.00
N LEU A 62 30.44 17.05 -15.44
CA LEU A 62 30.95 15.85 -16.10
C LEU A 62 29.83 14.81 -16.30
N GLU A 63 29.01 14.56 -15.27
CA GLU A 63 27.82 13.70 -15.36
C GLU A 63 26.92 14.15 -16.51
N LYS A 64 26.54 15.42 -16.52
CA LYS A 64 25.64 15.97 -17.56
C LYS A 64 26.26 15.83 -18.96
N ALA A 65 27.55 16.13 -19.12
CA ALA A 65 28.24 16.05 -20.40
C ALA A 65 28.25 14.62 -20.94
N VAL A 66 28.56 13.63 -20.09
CA VAL A 66 28.61 12.22 -20.47
C VAL A 66 27.21 11.70 -20.80
N ILE A 67 26.20 11.97 -19.96
CA ILE A 67 24.83 11.54 -20.21
C ILE A 67 24.28 12.13 -21.51
N THR A 68 24.57 13.40 -21.79
CA THR A 68 24.15 14.04 -23.05
C THR A 68 24.79 13.34 -24.25
N ARG A 69 26.08 12.97 -24.15
CA ARG A 69 26.80 12.23 -25.19
C ARG A 69 26.21 10.83 -25.41
N LEU A 70 25.97 10.08 -24.32
CA LEU A 70 25.38 8.74 -24.39
C LEU A 70 23.96 8.76 -24.98
N LYS A 71 23.13 9.73 -24.57
CA LYS A 71 21.79 9.91 -25.15
C LYS A 71 21.83 10.25 -26.63
N ALA A 72 22.80 11.05 -27.07
CA ALA A 72 22.96 11.41 -28.47
C ALA A 72 23.38 10.20 -29.33
N ALA A 73 24.19 9.29 -28.78
CA ALA A 73 24.52 8.03 -29.44
C ALA A 73 23.29 7.10 -29.55
N GLY A 74 22.39 7.12 -28.57
CA GLY A 74 21.08 6.46 -28.66
C GLY A 74 21.20 4.96 -29.00
N GLU A 75 20.66 4.56 -30.16
CA GLU A 75 20.67 3.17 -30.64
C GLU A 75 22.06 2.69 -31.13
N GLU A 76 23.03 3.58 -31.31
CA GLU A 76 24.42 3.21 -31.62
C GLU A 76 25.15 2.60 -30.41
N LEU A 77 24.60 2.78 -29.20
CA LEU A 77 25.15 2.17 -27.99
C LEU A 77 24.91 0.65 -27.96
N PRO A 78 25.86 -0.12 -27.40
CA PRO A 78 25.72 -1.57 -27.28
C PRO A 78 24.40 -1.99 -26.63
N HIS A 79 23.66 -2.88 -27.29
CA HIS A 79 22.44 -3.54 -26.81
C HIS A 79 21.24 -2.62 -26.47
N ILE A 80 21.34 -1.29 -26.64
CA ILE A 80 20.25 -0.36 -26.29
C ILE A 80 18.99 -0.63 -27.11
N LYS A 81 19.15 -0.99 -28.39
CA LYS A 81 18.02 -1.34 -29.25
C LYS A 81 17.23 -2.54 -28.73
N ASP A 82 17.92 -3.58 -28.25
CA ASP A 82 17.30 -4.78 -27.71
C ASP A 82 16.63 -4.50 -26.36
N VAL A 83 17.31 -3.75 -25.49
CA VAL A 83 16.74 -3.30 -24.21
C VAL A 83 15.47 -2.49 -24.43
N GLN A 84 15.50 -1.53 -25.37
CA GLN A 84 14.35 -0.70 -25.70
C GLN A 84 13.19 -1.53 -26.26
N ALA A 85 13.45 -2.53 -27.10
CA ALA A 85 12.41 -3.42 -27.61
C ALA A 85 11.71 -4.21 -26.48
N ILE A 86 12.49 -4.75 -25.54
CA ILE A 86 11.96 -5.49 -24.38
C ILE A 86 11.17 -4.56 -23.45
N LEU A 87 11.69 -3.36 -23.17
CA LEU A 87 10.98 -2.35 -22.39
C LEU A 87 9.67 -1.96 -23.06
N ASN A 88 9.68 -1.73 -24.37
CA ASN A 88 8.48 -1.33 -25.11
C ASN A 88 7.38 -2.40 -25.04
N GLN A 89 7.74 -3.67 -25.21
CA GLN A 89 6.82 -4.79 -25.10
C GLN A 89 6.20 -4.86 -23.71
N HIS A 90 7.04 -4.92 -22.67
CA HIS A 90 6.54 -5.06 -21.30
C HIS A 90 5.79 -3.83 -20.79
N LEU A 91 6.20 -2.62 -21.17
CA LEU A 91 5.44 -1.42 -20.84
C LEU A 91 4.06 -1.46 -21.49
N SER A 92 3.95 -1.91 -22.74
CA SER A 92 2.64 -2.05 -23.41
C SER A 92 1.71 -3.00 -22.65
N ASP A 93 2.23 -4.12 -22.15
CA ASP A 93 1.45 -5.08 -21.35
C ASP A 93 1.03 -4.52 -19.98
N MET A 94 1.84 -3.61 -19.43
CA MET A 94 1.68 -3.01 -18.10
C MET A 94 0.91 -1.68 -18.11
N GLY A 95 0.29 -1.29 -19.21
CA GLY A 95 -0.45 -0.04 -19.30
C GLY A 95 0.46 1.17 -19.57
N HIS A 96 1.47 1.00 -20.41
CA HIS A 96 2.37 2.03 -20.97
C HIS A 96 3.29 2.79 -19.99
N VAL A 97 3.13 2.59 -18.69
CA VAL A 97 3.97 3.18 -17.64
C VAL A 97 4.24 2.09 -16.58
N ALA A 98 5.42 2.08 -15.98
CA ALA A 98 5.71 1.20 -14.86
C ALA A 98 6.76 1.80 -13.94
N ARG A 99 6.65 1.54 -12.64
CA ARG A 99 7.78 1.75 -11.71
C ARG A 99 8.95 0.86 -12.11
N THR A 100 10.16 1.37 -11.92
CA THR A 100 11.37 0.57 -12.23
C THR A 100 11.42 -0.71 -11.41
N GLU A 101 11.00 -0.67 -10.14
CA GLU A 101 10.84 -1.85 -9.28
C GLU A 101 9.95 -2.94 -9.90
N HIS A 102 8.91 -2.57 -10.66
CA HIS A 102 7.95 -3.52 -11.23
C HIS A 102 8.40 -4.09 -12.57
N ILE A 103 9.14 -3.33 -13.36
CA ILE A 103 9.62 -3.75 -14.69
C ILE A 103 10.99 -4.45 -14.63
N THR A 104 11.80 -4.16 -13.61
CA THR A 104 13.13 -4.80 -13.43
C THR A 104 13.08 -6.33 -13.49
N PRO A 105 12.13 -7.04 -12.84
CA PRO A 105 12.04 -8.51 -12.92
C PRO A 105 11.83 -9.07 -14.34
N LYS A 106 11.44 -8.23 -15.30
CA LYS A 106 11.26 -8.62 -16.70
C LYS A 106 12.55 -8.57 -17.50
N LEU A 107 13.53 -7.76 -17.07
CA LEU A 107 14.82 -7.59 -17.74
C LEU A 107 15.96 -8.27 -17.00
N ALA A 108 15.90 -8.31 -15.67
CA ALA A 108 16.97 -8.81 -14.81
C ALA A 108 16.57 -10.12 -14.10
N PRO A 109 17.54 -10.99 -13.75
CA PRO A 109 17.26 -12.22 -13.02
C PRO A 109 16.77 -11.94 -11.60
N SER A 110 17.27 -10.88 -10.95
CA SER A 110 16.87 -10.46 -9.61
C SER A 110 16.16 -9.11 -9.63
N ASN A 111 15.44 -8.77 -8.57
CA ASN A 111 14.86 -7.43 -8.36
C ASN A 111 15.64 -6.64 -7.30
N SER A 112 16.97 -6.82 -7.27
CA SER A 112 17.83 -6.11 -6.33
C SER A 112 17.84 -4.61 -6.61
N LYS A 113 18.20 -3.79 -5.61
CA LYS A 113 18.40 -2.35 -5.82
C LYS A 113 19.42 -2.05 -6.92
N LEU A 114 20.42 -2.92 -7.06
CA LEU A 114 21.45 -2.82 -8.08
C LEU A 114 20.88 -3.03 -9.49
N ASP A 115 20.05 -4.06 -9.66
CA ASP A 115 19.38 -4.31 -10.94
C ASP A 115 18.37 -3.20 -11.28
N GLN A 116 17.66 -2.66 -10.29
CA GLN A 116 16.79 -1.51 -10.49
C GLN A 116 17.57 -0.27 -10.96
N SER A 117 18.74 0.00 -10.37
CA SER A 117 19.63 1.07 -10.81
C SER A 117 20.11 0.89 -12.24
N ARG A 118 20.50 -0.34 -12.62
CA ARG A 118 20.93 -0.66 -13.99
C ARG A 118 19.79 -0.48 -14.99
N VAL A 119 18.60 -1.01 -14.71
CA VAL A 119 17.43 -0.85 -15.57
C VAL A 119 17.02 0.62 -15.68
N ALA A 120 17.06 1.40 -14.58
CA ALA A 120 16.82 2.84 -14.61
C ALA A 120 17.80 3.56 -15.53
N PHE A 121 19.10 3.24 -15.43
CA PHE A 121 20.13 3.83 -16.29
C PHE A 121 19.92 3.48 -17.77
N LEU A 122 19.67 2.21 -18.09
CA LEU A 122 19.42 1.78 -19.46
C LEU A 122 18.17 2.43 -20.05
N ALA A 123 17.09 2.55 -19.27
CA ALA A 123 15.89 3.27 -19.66
C ALA A 123 16.18 4.76 -19.89
N HIS A 124 17.02 5.38 -19.06
CA HIS A 124 17.44 6.77 -19.23
C HIS A 124 18.23 7.01 -20.53
N LEU A 125 18.93 5.99 -21.04
CA LEU A 125 19.65 6.07 -22.32
C LEU A 125 18.78 5.69 -23.53
N SER A 126 17.60 5.10 -23.31
CA SER A 126 16.72 4.62 -24.38
C SER A 126 15.85 5.76 -24.93
N PRO A 127 16.00 6.17 -26.20
CA PRO A 127 15.31 7.36 -26.74
C PRO A 127 13.78 7.28 -26.78
N GLN A 128 13.21 6.07 -26.84
CA GLN A 128 11.75 5.85 -26.86
C GLN A 128 11.14 5.68 -25.46
N ILE A 129 11.92 5.90 -24.40
CA ILE A 129 11.48 5.74 -23.03
C ILE A 129 11.46 7.10 -22.32
N ALA A 130 10.30 7.48 -21.81
CA ALA A 130 10.16 8.60 -20.90
C ALA A 130 10.52 8.15 -19.48
N VAL A 131 11.32 8.94 -18.77
CA VAL A 131 11.76 8.63 -17.40
C VAL A 131 11.20 9.66 -16.45
N VAL A 132 10.62 9.19 -15.35
CA VAL A 132 10.23 9.99 -14.19
C VAL A 132 11.22 9.68 -13.07
N GLU A 133 12.02 10.66 -12.71
CA GLU A 133 13.00 10.54 -11.61
C GLU A 133 12.32 10.43 -10.24
N ASP A 134 12.96 9.68 -9.33
CA ASP A 134 12.51 9.60 -7.94
C ASP A 134 12.64 10.97 -7.23
N ASN A 135 11.56 11.40 -6.57
CA ASN A 135 11.51 12.62 -5.77
C ASN A 135 10.47 12.49 -4.63
N ASP A 136 10.15 13.57 -3.93
CA ASP A 136 9.22 13.52 -2.79
C ASP A 136 7.81 13.04 -3.13
N HIS A 137 7.38 13.16 -4.40
CA HIS A 137 6.02 12.83 -4.84
C HIS A 137 5.95 11.60 -5.74
N PHE A 138 7.04 11.25 -6.42
CA PHE A 138 7.06 10.18 -7.41
C PHE A 138 8.16 9.16 -7.11
N TYR A 139 7.85 7.88 -7.29
CA TYR A 139 8.86 6.84 -7.40
C TYR A 139 9.53 6.90 -8.78
N HIS A 140 10.76 6.38 -8.89
CA HIS A 140 11.38 6.21 -10.21
C HIS A 140 10.51 5.31 -11.10
N ALA A 141 10.10 5.82 -12.25
CA ALA A 141 9.23 5.15 -13.18
C ALA A 141 9.63 5.46 -14.62
N ILE A 142 9.20 4.59 -15.52
CA ILE A 142 9.47 4.70 -16.95
C ILE A 142 8.18 4.48 -17.73
N GLY A 143 8.07 5.09 -18.90
CA GLY A 143 6.90 4.95 -19.76
C GLY A 143 7.26 5.06 -21.24
N LEU A 144 6.33 4.68 -22.10
CA LEU A 144 6.50 4.78 -23.55
C LEU A 144 6.48 6.25 -23.98
N ALA A 145 7.59 6.78 -24.49
CA ALA A 145 7.70 8.17 -24.92
C ALA A 145 6.72 8.51 -26.06
N ALA A 146 6.40 7.53 -26.92
CA ALA A 146 5.42 7.67 -28.00
C ALA A 146 3.99 7.96 -27.50
N LYS A 147 3.69 7.65 -26.24
CA LYS A 147 2.38 7.86 -25.62
C LYS A 147 2.41 8.96 -24.57
N HIS A 148 3.49 9.05 -23.81
CA HIS A 148 3.59 9.98 -22.68
C HIS A 148 4.99 10.56 -22.56
N SER A 149 5.09 11.89 -22.57
CA SER A 149 6.29 12.57 -22.07
C SER A 149 6.36 12.45 -20.54
N GLU A 150 7.53 12.72 -19.96
CA GLU A 150 7.68 12.81 -18.50
C GLU A 150 6.62 13.74 -17.87
N GLN A 151 6.40 14.90 -18.49
CA GLN A 151 5.39 15.86 -18.04
C GLN A 151 3.97 15.27 -18.12
N ALA A 152 3.61 14.61 -19.22
CA ALA A 152 2.31 13.99 -19.39
C ALA A 152 2.05 12.89 -18.36
N ILE A 153 3.07 12.07 -18.03
CA ILE A 153 2.95 11.06 -16.96
C ILE A 153 2.61 11.75 -15.63
N ARG A 154 3.34 12.83 -15.27
CA ARG A 154 3.09 13.57 -14.02
C ARG A 154 1.69 14.18 -13.98
N GLU A 155 1.22 14.76 -15.08
CA GLU A 155 -0.13 15.32 -15.21
C GLU A 155 -1.21 14.25 -15.07
N HIS A 156 -1.04 13.10 -15.72
CA HIS A 156 -1.98 11.99 -15.61
C HIS A 156 -2.02 11.40 -14.19
N VAL A 157 -0.87 11.28 -13.52
CA VAL A 157 -0.85 10.92 -12.10
C VAL A 157 -1.62 11.94 -11.26
N GLY A 158 -1.49 13.24 -11.57
CA GLY A 158 -2.28 14.32 -10.95
C GLY A 158 -3.78 14.07 -11.08
N LYS A 159 -4.28 13.78 -12.29
CA LYS A 159 -5.69 13.44 -12.56
C LYS A 159 -6.16 12.23 -11.77
N VAL A 160 -5.33 11.20 -11.62
CA VAL A 160 -5.65 10.02 -10.80
C VAL A 160 -5.80 10.40 -9.32
N ILE A 161 -4.92 11.25 -8.79
CA ILE A 161 -5.01 11.74 -7.41
C ILE A 161 -6.26 12.61 -7.22
N GLU A 162 -6.58 13.47 -8.18
CA GLU A 162 -7.80 14.28 -8.17
C GLU A 162 -9.06 13.41 -8.18
N ALA A 163 -9.11 12.38 -9.03
CA ALA A 163 -10.20 11.42 -9.07
C ALA A 163 -10.38 10.69 -7.73
N ILE A 164 -9.30 10.19 -7.12
CA ILE A 164 -9.33 9.58 -5.78
C ILE A 164 -9.86 10.59 -4.74
N THR A 165 -9.41 11.84 -4.81
CA THR A 165 -9.83 12.89 -3.87
C THR A 165 -11.30 13.23 -4.03
N LYS A 166 -11.81 13.27 -5.27
CA LYS A 166 -13.22 13.52 -5.59
C LYS A 166 -14.13 12.39 -5.13
N ILE A 167 -13.69 11.14 -5.24
CA ILE A 167 -14.44 9.98 -4.72
C ILE A 167 -14.49 10.03 -3.18
N GLY A 168 -13.41 10.47 -2.53
CA GLY A 168 -13.39 10.74 -1.09
C GLY A 168 -13.35 9.50 -0.19
N GLN A 169 -13.36 8.29 -0.76
CA GLN A 169 -13.28 7.03 -0.04
C GLN A 169 -12.43 5.98 -0.78
N PRO A 170 -11.84 5.00 -0.06
CA PRO A 170 -11.09 3.90 -0.69
C PRO A 170 -11.94 3.19 -1.73
N SER A 171 -11.42 3.08 -2.95
CA SER A 171 -12.19 2.63 -4.10
C SER A 171 -11.39 1.68 -4.97
N SER A 172 -12.07 0.93 -5.83
CA SER A 172 -11.44 0.05 -6.81
C SER A 172 -10.75 0.86 -7.92
N ILE A 173 -9.81 0.25 -8.63
CA ILE A 173 -9.14 0.93 -9.76
C ILE A 173 -10.12 1.26 -10.88
N LYS A 174 -11.14 0.41 -11.06
CA LYS A 174 -12.21 0.60 -12.04
C LYS A 174 -13.02 1.87 -11.78
N GLU A 175 -13.35 2.14 -10.52
CA GLU A 175 -14.06 3.37 -10.13
C GLU A 175 -13.19 4.61 -10.35
N ILE A 176 -11.89 4.51 -10.06
CA ILE A 176 -10.94 5.61 -10.27
C ILE A 176 -10.72 5.86 -11.77
N ALA A 177 -10.64 4.81 -12.58
CA ALA A 177 -10.54 4.89 -14.04
C ALA A 177 -11.76 5.63 -14.63
N ALA A 178 -12.96 5.23 -14.22
CA ALA A 178 -14.20 5.90 -14.61
C ALA A 178 -14.24 7.38 -14.18
N ALA A 179 -13.67 7.73 -13.02
CA ALA A 179 -13.63 9.10 -12.51
C ALA A 179 -12.49 9.97 -13.06
N SER A 180 -11.52 9.39 -13.77
CA SER A 180 -10.34 10.09 -14.32
C SER A 180 -10.38 10.26 -15.85
N ASP A 181 -11.55 10.03 -16.47
CA ASP A 181 -11.78 10.06 -17.92
C ASP A 181 -10.86 9.12 -18.71
N ASN A 182 -10.33 8.07 -18.07
CA ASN A 182 -9.48 7.07 -18.69
C ASN A 182 -10.04 5.66 -18.47
N GLN A 183 -10.48 5.01 -19.55
CA GLN A 183 -11.11 3.69 -19.48
C GLN A 183 -10.11 2.53 -19.37
N ASP A 184 -8.81 2.79 -19.53
CA ASP A 184 -7.79 1.75 -19.38
C ASP A 184 -7.42 1.59 -17.89
N GLU A 185 -8.07 0.61 -17.24
CA GLU A 185 -7.81 0.26 -15.85
C GLU A 185 -6.34 -0.07 -15.58
N LYS A 186 -5.63 -0.71 -16.52
CA LYS A 186 -4.22 -1.08 -16.34
C LYS A 186 -3.34 0.17 -16.36
N HIS A 187 -3.60 1.09 -17.29
CA HIS A 187 -2.88 2.35 -17.37
C HIS A 187 -3.09 3.20 -16.10
N VAL A 188 -4.34 3.32 -15.63
CA VAL A 188 -4.67 4.04 -14.40
C VAL A 188 -4.02 3.37 -13.19
N GLN A 189 -4.00 2.05 -13.12
CA GLN A 189 -3.28 1.30 -12.10
C GLN A 189 -1.78 1.61 -12.11
N ALA A 190 -1.16 1.55 -13.28
CA ALA A 190 0.25 1.87 -13.47
C ALA A 190 0.58 3.27 -12.97
N LEU A 191 -0.16 4.29 -13.43
CA LEU A 191 0.00 5.68 -12.99
C LEU A 191 -0.16 5.82 -11.47
N ALA A 192 -1.19 5.18 -10.90
CA ALA A 192 -1.43 5.22 -9.46
C ALA A 192 -0.22 4.70 -8.66
N THR A 193 0.46 3.64 -9.14
CA THR A 193 1.67 3.12 -8.48
C THR A 193 2.85 4.08 -8.53
N VAL A 194 2.95 4.97 -9.53
CA VAL A 194 4.06 5.93 -9.66
C VAL A 194 4.05 6.96 -8.53
N SER A 195 2.86 7.29 -8.00
CA SER A 195 2.71 8.29 -6.93
C SER A 195 3.07 7.74 -5.56
N LYS A 196 3.85 8.51 -4.78
CA LYS A 196 4.09 8.28 -3.34
C LYS A 196 2.89 8.71 -2.47
N ASN A 197 1.97 9.48 -3.05
CA ASN A 197 0.77 9.98 -2.38
C ASN A 197 -0.43 9.04 -2.49
N VAL A 198 -0.31 7.96 -3.27
CA VAL A 198 -1.34 6.94 -3.45
C VAL A 198 -0.85 5.62 -2.84
N ALA A 199 -1.77 4.90 -2.21
CA ALA A 199 -1.53 3.59 -1.65
C ALA A 199 -2.62 2.60 -2.07
N ASN A 200 -2.28 1.32 -2.05
CA ASN A 200 -3.20 0.22 -2.28
C ASN A 200 -3.15 -0.77 -1.11
N LEU A 201 -4.32 -1.28 -0.73
CA LEU A 201 -4.44 -2.44 0.16
C LEU A 201 -5.63 -3.31 -0.22
N HIS A 202 -5.38 -4.60 -0.48
CA HIS A 202 -6.40 -5.58 -0.87
C HIS A 202 -7.26 -5.09 -2.07
N GLY A 203 -6.64 -4.44 -3.05
CA GLY A 203 -7.34 -3.93 -4.23
C GLY A 203 -8.06 -2.58 -4.03
N ARG A 204 -8.09 -2.04 -2.81
CA ARG A 204 -8.58 -0.68 -2.52
C ARG A 204 -7.47 0.33 -2.70
N TRP A 205 -7.71 1.31 -3.55
CA TRP A 205 -6.82 2.44 -3.83
C TRP A 205 -7.31 3.69 -3.11
N GLY A 206 -6.37 4.50 -2.66
CA GLY A 206 -6.68 5.73 -1.94
C GLY A 206 -5.43 6.55 -1.64
N LEU A 207 -5.61 7.68 -0.96
CA LEU A 207 -4.48 8.50 -0.55
C LEU A 207 -3.66 7.79 0.54
N THR A 208 -2.33 7.95 0.52
CA THR A 208 -1.40 7.38 1.52
C THR A 208 -1.72 7.79 2.97
N LYS A 209 -2.51 8.84 3.16
CA LYS A 209 -2.99 9.32 4.47
C LYS A 209 -4.19 8.54 4.99
N TRP A 210 -4.90 7.79 4.14
CA TRP A 210 -6.12 7.09 4.50
C TRP A 210 -5.82 5.75 5.20
N PRO A 211 -6.32 5.53 6.43
CA PRO A 211 -6.06 4.32 7.21
C PRO A 211 -6.44 3.00 6.50
N MET A 212 -7.50 3.02 5.70
CA MET A 212 -8.04 1.85 5.00
C MET A 212 -7.14 1.30 3.89
N VAL A 213 -6.24 2.12 3.34
CA VAL A 213 -5.31 1.72 2.27
C VAL A 213 -3.85 1.75 2.74
N ASN A 214 -3.56 2.43 3.85
CA ASN A 214 -2.23 2.49 4.43
C ASN A 214 -2.29 2.55 5.96
N PRO A 215 -2.55 1.43 6.64
CA PRO A 215 -2.67 1.38 8.09
C PRO A 215 -1.30 1.53 8.76
N LYS A 216 -0.94 2.77 9.12
CA LYS A 216 0.37 3.10 9.73
C LYS A 216 0.45 2.65 11.18
N ASN A 217 -0.61 2.90 11.94
CA ASN A 217 -0.64 2.68 13.39
C ASN A 217 -1.40 1.40 13.74
N ILE A 218 -1.19 0.89 14.95
CA ILE A 218 -1.84 -0.34 15.44
C ILE A 218 -3.37 -0.22 15.35
N ARG A 219 -3.95 0.93 15.73
CA ARG A 219 -5.40 1.18 15.64
C ARG A 219 -5.94 1.05 14.22
N ASP A 220 -5.22 1.57 13.25
CA ASP A 220 -5.64 1.53 11.85
C ASP A 220 -5.58 0.11 11.30
N LYS A 221 -4.55 -0.65 11.69
CA LYS A 221 -4.44 -2.09 11.36
C LYS A 221 -5.62 -2.88 11.93
N ILE A 222 -5.95 -2.64 13.21
CA ILE A 222 -7.11 -3.26 13.86
C ILE A 222 -8.39 -2.91 13.11
N TYR A 223 -8.57 -1.63 12.75
CA TYR A 223 -9.75 -1.18 12.01
C TYR A 223 -9.87 -1.89 10.65
N VAL A 224 -8.79 -2.00 9.88
CA VAL A 224 -8.77 -2.74 8.60
C VAL A 224 -9.12 -4.21 8.80
N ILE A 225 -8.51 -4.89 9.76
CA ILE A 225 -8.79 -6.33 10.00
C ILE A 225 -10.25 -6.55 10.37
N LEU A 226 -10.80 -5.76 11.29
CA LEU A 226 -12.21 -5.89 11.68
C LEU A 226 -13.15 -5.56 10.52
N HIS A 227 -12.85 -4.50 9.77
CA HIS A 227 -13.65 -4.10 8.61
C HIS A 227 -13.68 -5.20 7.55
N ASP A 228 -12.53 -5.82 7.26
CA ASP A 228 -12.42 -6.89 6.26
C ASP A 228 -13.06 -8.20 6.76
N ALA A 229 -12.95 -8.51 8.06
CA ALA A 229 -13.57 -9.68 8.66
C ALA A 229 -15.11 -9.58 8.75
N LYS A 230 -15.67 -8.35 8.76
CA LYS A 230 -17.11 -8.04 8.85
C LYS A 230 -17.82 -8.70 10.04
N LYS A 231 -17.08 -9.07 11.08
CA LYS A 231 -17.60 -9.71 12.30
C LYS A 231 -16.77 -9.31 13.52
N PRO A 232 -17.35 -9.36 14.73
CA PRO A 232 -16.58 -9.15 15.96
C PRO A 232 -15.49 -10.21 16.11
N MET A 233 -14.34 -9.82 16.66
CA MET A 233 -13.19 -10.72 16.85
C MET A 233 -12.59 -10.55 18.24
N HIS A 234 -11.98 -11.62 18.75
CA HIS A 234 -11.21 -11.55 19.99
C HIS A 234 -9.88 -10.82 19.75
N PHE A 235 -9.38 -10.04 20.72
CA PHE A 235 -8.14 -9.27 20.55
C PHE A 235 -6.93 -10.15 20.18
N SER A 236 -6.88 -11.41 20.66
CA SER A 236 -5.86 -12.38 20.27
C SER A 236 -5.96 -12.80 18.80
N GLU A 237 -7.17 -12.99 18.28
CA GLU A 237 -7.41 -13.32 16.87
C GLU A 237 -7.06 -12.12 15.97
N ILE A 238 -7.35 -10.90 16.42
CA ILE A 238 -6.96 -9.67 15.74
C ILE A 238 -5.43 -9.58 15.66
N ALA A 239 -4.72 -9.89 16.75
CA ALA A 239 -3.26 -9.89 16.78
C ALA A 239 -2.66 -10.88 15.79
N GLU A 240 -3.21 -12.09 15.73
CA GLU A 240 -2.77 -13.12 14.79
C GLU A 240 -3.07 -12.71 13.34
N ALA A 241 -4.26 -12.18 13.06
CA ALA A 241 -4.63 -11.68 11.75
C ALA A 241 -3.72 -10.54 11.27
N ILE A 242 -3.33 -9.61 12.16
CA ILE A 242 -2.34 -8.57 11.85
C ILE A 242 -0.99 -9.20 11.52
N LYS A 243 -0.53 -10.18 12.29
CA LYS A 243 0.77 -10.85 12.07
C LYS A 243 0.80 -11.62 10.75
N GLN A 244 -0.31 -12.21 10.34
CA GLN A 244 -0.47 -12.93 9.08
C GLN A 244 -0.71 -12.01 7.88
N SER A 245 -1.07 -10.75 8.08
CA SER A 245 -1.34 -9.78 7.00
C SER A 245 -0.08 -9.31 6.26
N ASP A 246 -0.29 -8.61 5.14
CA ASP A 246 0.74 -7.94 4.35
C ASP A 246 1.09 -6.53 4.87
N PHE A 247 0.65 -6.17 6.07
CA PHE A 247 0.90 -4.84 6.62
C PHE A 247 2.38 -4.61 6.95
N LYS A 248 2.84 -3.38 6.73
CA LYS A 248 4.17 -2.95 7.20
C LYS A 248 4.21 -2.91 8.73
N ARG A 249 5.32 -3.36 9.33
CA ARG A 249 5.55 -3.36 10.79
C ARG A 249 4.44 -4.12 11.55
N LYS A 250 4.18 -5.36 11.14
CA LYS A 250 3.09 -6.19 11.68
C LYS A 250 3.40 -6.88 13.01
N ASP A 251 4.65 -6.83 13.47
CA ASP A 251 5.05 -7.35 14.78
C ASP A 251 4.53 -6.44 15.89
N VAL A 252 3.36 -6.79 16.41
CA VAL A 252 2.68 -6.07 17.49
C VAL A 252 2.29 -7.06 18.58
N THR A 253 2.52 -6.70 19.83
CA THR A 253 2.13 -7.57 20.96
C THR A 253 0.62 -7.54 21.17
N THR A 254 0.07 -8.67 21.65
CA THR A 254 -1.34 -8.80 22.01
C THR A 254 -1.77 -7.76 23.05
N GLN A 255 -0.89 -7.46 24.00
CA GLN A 255 -1.12 -6.45 25.03
C GLN A 255 -1.20 -5.03 24.46
N ALA A 256 -0.35 -4.68 23.48
CA ALA A 256 -0.42 -3.39 22.81
C ALA A 256 -1.75 -3.25 22.05
N ILE A 257 -2.18 -4.29 21.34
CA ILE A 257 -3.48 -4.31 20.65
C ILE A 257 -4.63 -4.12 21.64
N HIS A 258 -4.62 -4.84 22.77
CA HIS A 258 -5.65 -4.69 23.80
C HIS A 258 -5.71 -3.26 24.36
N ASN A 259 -4.55 -2.64 24.65
CA ASN A 259 -4.48 -1.28 25.14
C ASN A 259 -5.01 -0.26 24.10
N GLU A 260 -4.68 -0.43 22.83
CA GLU A 260 -5.14 0.45 21.76
C GLU A 260 -6.65 0.28 21.46
N LEU A 261 -7.17 -0.95 21.56
CA LEU A 261 -8.61 -1.26 21.46
C LEU A 261 -9.44 -0.58 22.55
N ILE A 262 -8.91 -0.45 23.76
CA ILE A 262 -9.60 0.23 24.87
C ILE A 262 -9.61 1.76 24.68
N LYS A 263 -8.48 2.32 24.22
CA LYS A 263 -8.28 3.78 24.09
C LYS A 263 -9.06 4.40 22.94
N ASP A 264 -9.23 3.69 21.82
CA ASP A 264 -9.88 4.23 20.62
C ASP A 264 -11.42 4.07 20.69
N ASN A 265 -12.15 5.12 20.29
CA ASN A 265 -13.61 5.16 20.35
C ASN A 265 -14.30 4.42 19.19
N ARG A 266 -13.54 4.04 18.15
CA ARG A 266 -14.03 3.25 17.01
C ARG A 266 -14.33 1.81 17.39
N PHE A 267 -13.75 1.32 18.49
CA PHE A 267 -13.93 -0.06 18.96
C PHE A 267 -14.85 -0.12 20.18
N VAL A 268 -15.68 -1.16 20.20
CA VAL A 268 -16.64 -1.45 21.27
C VAL A 268 -16.40 -2.85 21.80
N LEU A 269 -16.18 -2.96 23.11
CA LEU A 269 -16.06 -4.24 23.80
C LEU A 269 -17.44 -4.86 23.99
N ILE A 270 -17.75 -5.92 23.24
CA ILE A 270 -19.04 -6.60 23.28
C ILE A 270 -19.01 -7.92 24.05
N GLY A 271 -17.84 -8.48 24.34
CA GLY A 271 -17.69 -9.72 25.09
C GLY A 271 -16.39 -9.75 25.87
N ARG A 272 -16.06 -10.89 26.49
CA ARG A 272 -14.75 -11.07 27.15
C ARG A 272 -13.65 -11.06 26.09
N GLY A 273 -12.97 -9.92 25.95
CA GLY A 273 -11.92 -9.71 24.95
C GLY A 273 -12.41 -9.61 23.50
N ILE A 274 -13.72 -9.58 23.25
CA ILE A 274 -14.31 -9.51 21.91
C ILE A 274 -14.66 -8.06 21.58
N TYR A 275 -14.12 -7.58 20.47
CA TYR A 275 -14.30 -6.22 19.98
C TYR A 275 -15.03 -6.20 18.65
N ALA A 276 -15.85 -5.16 18.48
CA ALA A 276 -16.58 -4.87 17.26
C ALA A 276 -16.36 -3.40 16.84
N LEU A 277 -16.59 -3.10 15.56
CA LEU A 277 -16.60 -1.72 15.11
C LEU A 277 -17.88 -1.01 15.59
N LYS A 278 -17.73 0.23 16.05
CA LYS A 278 -18.83 1.07 16.52
C LYS A 278 -19.86 1.33 15.41
N GLU A 279 -19.42 1.45 14.17
CA GLU A 279 -20.27 1.69 12.99
C GLU A 279 -21.25 0.54 12.73
N TRP A 280 -21.00 -0.67 13.25
CA TRP A 280 -21.94 -1.80 13.18
C TRP A 280 -23.13 -1.66 14.15
N GLY A 281 -23.21 -0.57 14.92
CA GLY A 281 -24.34 -0.27 15.81
C GLY A 281 -24.21 -0.84 17.22
N TYR A 282 -23.07 -1.47 17.57
CA TYR A 282 -22.83 -1.94 18.93
C TYR A 282 -22.65 -0.79 19.92
N LYS A 283 -23.26 -0.92 21.11
CA LYS A 283 -23.17 0.08 22.18
C LYS A 283 -22.18 -0.35 23.27
N ARG A 284 -21.48 0.63 23.86
CA ARG A 284 -20.69 0.44 25.08
C ARG A 284 -21.62 0.24 26.28
N GLY A 285 -21.24 -0.64 27.19
CA GLY A 285 -21.98 -0.93 28.42
C GLY A 285 -21.68 -2.34 28.92
N THR A 286 -22.25 -2.73 30.04
CA THR A 286 -22.23 -4.09 30.60
C THR A 286 -23.42 -4.91 30.09
N VAL A 287 -23.42 -6.24 30.32
CA VAL A 287 -24.59 -7.07 30.00
C VAL A 287 -25.83 -6.56 30.72
N ALA A 288 -25.65 -6.06 31.94
CA ALA A 288 -26.70 -5.44 32.73
C ALA A 288 -27.26 -4.17 32.06
N ASP A 289 -26.42 -3.30 31.50
CA ASP A 289 -26.91 -2.08 30.82
C ASP A 289 -27.77 -2.42 29.59
N VAL A 290 -27.39 -3.47 28.85
CA VAL A 290 -28.17 -3.95 27.69
C VAL A 290 -29.50 -4.56 28.13
N ILE A 291 -29.50 -5.38 29.20
CA ILE A 291 -30.75 -5.92 29.77
C ILE A 291 -31.67 -4.78 30.20
N ALA A 292 -31.13 -3.76 30.87
CA ALA A 292 -31.90 -2.61 31.31
C ALA A 292 -32.50 -1.82 30.15
N GLU A 293 -31.75 -1.59 29.07
CA GLU A 293 -32.26 -0.93 27.86
C GLU A 293 -33.39 -1.74 27.19
N VAL A 294 -33.23 -3.07 27.10
CA VAL A 294 -34.25 -3.97 26.56
C VAL A 294 -35.54 -3.89 27.40
N LEU A 295 -35.41 -3.87 28.73
CA LEU A 295 -36.56 -3.75 29.63
C LEU A 295 -37.23 -2.37 29.56
N LYS A 296 -36.47 -1.28 29.41
CA LYS A 296 -37.02 0.08 29.24
C LYS A 296 -37.82 0.22 27.95
N LYS A 297 -37.33 -0.35 26.83
CA LYS A 297 -38.00 -0.24 25.53
C LYS A 297 -39.36 -0.95 25.50
N GLU A 298 -39.51 -2.05 26.23
CA GLU A 298 -40.72 -2.87 26.18
C GLU A 298 -41.77 -2.54 27.25
N GLY A 299 -41.58 -1.46 28.02
CA GLY A 299 -42.54 -1.05 29.05
C GLY A 299 -42.35 -1.74 30.40
N GLY A 300 -41.14 -2.22 30.72
CA GLY A 300 -40.71 -2.45 32.11
C GLY A 300 -40.61 -3.90 32.58
N SER A 301 -41.18 -4.89 31.87
CA SER A 301 -40.98 -6.31 32.22
C SER A 301 -41.06 -7.26 31.03
N LEU A 302 -40.22 -8.31 31.02
CA LEU A 302 -40.13 -9.30 29.95
C LEU A 302 -39.86 -10.70 30.52
N HIS A 303 -40.30 -11.73 29.79
CA HIS A 303 -39.97 -13.11 30.12
C HIS A 303 -38.47 -13.38 29.88
N ARG A 304 -37.87 -14.20 30.75
CA ARG A 304 -36.45 -14.56 30.77
C ARG A 304 -35.92 -14.94 29.38
N ASP A 305 -36.62 -15.84 28.70
CA ASP A 305 -36.15 -16.37 27.41
C ASP A 305 -36.20 -15.30 26.30
N GLU A 306 -37.12 -14.34 26.40
CA GLU A 306 -37.20 -13.21 25.46
C GLU A 306 -36.09 -12.18 25.74
N ILE A 307 -35.77 -11.93 27.02
CA ILE A 307 -34.60 -11.12 27.39
C ILE A 307 -33.33 -11.76 26.84
N VAL A 308 -33.13 -13.07 27.05
CA VAL A 308 -31.98 -13.82 26.53
C VAL A 308 -31.89 -13.68 25.02
N ARG A 309 -32.97 -13.94 24.28
CA ARG A 309 -33.01 -13.83 22.81
C ARG A 309 -32.63 -12.43 22.32
N ARG A 310 -33.15 -11.37 22.94
CA ARG A 310 -32.88 -9.97 22.54
C ARG A 310 -31.47 -9.49 22.90
N VAL A 311 -30.96 -9.92 24.05
CA VAL A 311 -29.59 -9.61 24.49
C VAL A 311 -28.58 -10.34 23.60
N LEU A 312 -28.82 -11.61 23.25
CA LEU A 312 -27.96 -12.37 22.32
C LEU A 312 -27.90 -11.77 20.92
N LYS A 313 -29.00 -11.15 20.44
CA LYS A 313 -28.99 -10.39 19.17
C LYS A 313 -28.11 -9.14 19.24
N SER A 314 -28.11 -8.47 20.37
CA SER A 314 -27.37 -7.20 20.55
C SER A 314 -25.92 -7.41 20.97
N ARG A 315 -25.58 -8.56 21.57
CA ARG A 315 -24.29 -8.78 22.21
C ARG A 315 -23.88 -10.25 22.27
N GLN A 316 -22.61 -10.54 21.98
CA GLN A 316 -22.08 -11.90 21.99
C GLN A 316 -21.66 -12.34 23.40
N VAL A 317 -22.59 -12.91 24.15
CA VAL A 317 -22.40 -13.42 25.52
C VAL A 317 -23.03 -14.79 25.71
N LYS A 318 -22.61 -15.55 26.72
CA LYS A 318 -23.25 -16.84 27.05
C LYS A 318 -24.57 -16.58 27.76
N GLU A 319 -25.58 -17.42 27.49
CA GLU A 319 -26.88 -17.37 28.17
C GLU A 319 -26.73 -17.38 29.71
N THR A 320 -25.83 -18.22 30.23
CA THR A 320 -25.52 -18.28 31.66
C THR A 320 -25.09 -16.93 32.24
N THR A 321 -24.38 -16.10 31.47
CA THR A 321 -23.95 -14.78 31.90
C THR A 321 -25.11 -13.80 31.98
N ILE A 322 -26.10 -13.92 31.08
CA ILE A 322 -27.33 -13.11 31.10
C ILE A 322 -28.15 -13.48 32.33
N LEU A 323 -28.34 -14.77 32.59
CA LEU A 323 -29.06 -15.29 33.74
C LEU A 323 -28.42 -14.88 35.07
N LEU A 324 -27.09 -14.97 35.17
CA LEU A 324 -26.33 -14.51 36.34
C LEU A 324 -26.50 -13.01 36.59
N ASN A 325 -26.56 -12.17 35.54
CA ASN A 325 -26.81 -10.74 35.71
C ASN A 325 -28.25 -10.45 36.16
N LEU A 326 -29.24 -11.17 35.61
CA LEU A 326 -30.65 -11.04 36.01
C LEU A 326 -30.90 -11.43 37.48
N GLN A 327 -30.14 -12.40 38.00
CA GLN A 327 -30.26 -12.85 39.39
C GLN A 327 -29.35 -12.10 40.36
N GLY A 328 -28.17 -11.69 39.90
CA GLY A 328 -27.10 -11.18 40.77
C GLY A 328 -26.99 -9.66 40.84
N LYS A 329 -27.68 -8.89 39.99
CA LYS A 329 -27.62 -7.42 39.99
C LYS A 329 -28.87 -6.82 40.66
N PRO A 330 -28.71 -5.85 41.58
CA PRO A 330 -29.83 -5.27 42.34
C PRO A 330 -30.81 -4.48 41.46
N GLN A 331 -30.36 -4.02 40.29
CA GLN A 331 -31.14 -3.26 39.32
C GLN A 331 -32.25 -4.07 38.61
N PHE A 332 -32.32 -5.39 38.82
CA PHE A 332 -33.37 -6.24 38.26
C PHE A 332 -34.15 -6.92 39.37
N LYS A 333 -35.47 -6.91 39.26
CA LYS A 333 -36.37 -7.63 40.15
C LYS A 333 -37.21 -8.63 39.38
N ARG A 334 -37.46 -9.78 40.00
CA ARG A 334 -38.39 -10.77 39.46
C ARG A 334 -39.82 -10.31 39.79
N VAL A 335 -40.62 -10.04 38.77
CA VAL A 335 -41.99 -9.54 38.92
C VAL A 335 -43.05 -10.65 38.77
N ALA A 336 -42.70 -11.76 38.09
CA ALA A 336 -43.57 -12.94 37.97
C ALA A 336 -42.77 -14.23 37.70
N LYS A 337 -43.45 -15.33 37.40
CA LYS A 337 -42.79 -16.61 37.04
C LYS A 337 -41.94 -16.42 35.78
N ALA A 338 -40.62 -16.50 35.94
CA ALA A 338 -39.64 -16.27 34.89
C ALA A 338 -39.76 -14.90 34.16
N THR A 339 -40.40 -13.91 34.78
CA THR A 339 -40.52 -12.54 34.24
C THR A 339 -39.71 -11.58 35.12
N TYR A 340 -38.87 -10.78 34.49
CA TYR A 340 -37.99 -9.82 35.13
C TYR A 340 -38.34 -8.40 34.69
N GLY A 341 -38.22 -7.45 35.61
CA GLY A 341 -38.38 -6.03 35.36
C GLY A 341 -37.26 -5.22 36.03
N LEU A 342 -37.27 -3.91 35.79
CA LEU A 342 -36.34 -2.99 36.44
C LEU A 342 -36.73 -2.79 37.90
N SER A 343 -35.76 -2.87 38.80
CA SER A 343 -35.90 -2.31 40.15
C SER A 343 -35.91 -0.78 40.00
N GLU A 344 -36.89 -0.11 40.60
CA GLU A 344 -36.93 1.36 40.64
C GLU A 344 -35.71 1.94 41.35
#